data_AF-D1AHS9-F1
#
_entry.id   AF-D1AHS9-F1
#
_cell.length_a   1.000
_cell.length_b   1.000
_cell.length_c   1.000
_cell.angle_alpha   90.00
_cell.angle_beta   90.00
_cell.angle_gamma   90.00
#
_symmetry.space_group_name_H-M   'P 1'
#
loop_
_entity.id
_entity.type
_entity.pdbx_description
1 polymer ?
#
loop_
_entity_poly.entity_id
_entity_poly.type
_entity_poly.pdbx_seq_one_letter_code
_entity_poly.pdbx_strand_id
1 'polypeptide(L)'
;MTEMAMKIFIVGKINEWIRKRILEEEIISRGKAGIEKLQNVLDKHVWENIEKFIKAAKAKDNKLIPNFIENFTEDVFEKVFTEIKGMLDLNELLESILKEEKKAIKI
;
A
#
# COMPACT_ATOMS: atom_id res chain seq x y z
N MET A 1 10.88 14.99 -11.79
CA MET A 1 11.03 14.44 -10.43
C MET A 1 12.20 13.48 -10.39
N THR A 2 12.90 13.33 -9.26
CA THR A 2 13.89 12.26 -9.08
C THR A 2 13.19 10.91 -8.88
N GLU A 3 13.72 9.84 -9.48
CA GLU A 3 13.22 8.46 -9.34
C GLU A 3 13.04 8.06 -7.87
N MET A 4 13.93 8.53 -6.98
CA MET A 4 13.87 8.31 -5.55
C MET A 4 12.60 8.87 -4.89
N ALA A 5 12.15 10.06 -5.27
CA ALA A 5 10.93 10.63 -4.72
C ALA A 5 9.70 9.81 -5.15
N MET A 6 9.68 9.30 -6.38
CA MET A 6 8.63 8.37 -6.82
C MET A 6 8.62 7.09 -6.01
N LYS A 7 9.81 6.51 -5.76
CA LYS A 7 9.94 5.30 -4.94
C LYS A 7 9.37 5.49 -3.54
N ILE A 8 9.74 6.60 -2.87
CA ILE A 8 9.22 6.95 -1.54
C ILE A 8 7.69 7.07 -1.58
N PHE A 9 7.14 7.74 -2.60
CA PHE A 9 5.70 7.91 -2.74
C PHE A 9 4.96 6.58 -2.94
N ILE A 10 5.42 5.74 -3.87
CA ILE A 10 4.80 4.44 -4.14
C ILE A 10 4.84 3.55 -2.90
N VAL A 11 5.99 3.47 -2.22
CA VAL A 11 6.12 2.71 -0.96
C VAL A 11 5.17 3.24 0.12
N GLY A 12 5.09 4.57 0.26
CA GLY A 12 4.14 5.21 1.18
C GLY A 12 2.69 4.82 0.89
N LYS A 13 2.30 4.79 -0.39
CA LYS A 13 0.95 4.38 -0.79
C LYS A 13 0.68 2.88 -0.64
N ILE A 14 1.69 2.02 -0.82
CA ILE A 14 1.58 0.59 -0.52
C ILE A 14 1.28 0.39 0.97
N ASN A 15 2.03 1.07 1.85
CA ASN A 15 1.80 1.01 3.30
C ASN A 15 0.39 1.51 3.67
N GLU A 16 -0.05 2.63 3.08
CA GLU A 16 -1.41 3.15 3.26
C GLU A 16 -2.48 2.14 2.83
N TRP A 17 -2.29 1.48 1.69
CA TRP A 17 -3.22 0.48 1.18
C TRP A 17 -3.32 -0.74 2.10
N ILE A 18 -2.19 -1.28 2.55
CA ILE A 18 -2.17 -2.45 3.45
C ILE A 18 -2.89 -2.13 4.75
N ARG A 19 -2.62 -0.98 5.38
CA ARG A 19 -3.31 -0.58 6.62
C ARG A 19 -4.83 -0.45 6.43
N LYS A 20 -5.27 0.13 5.31
CA LYS A 20 -6.70 0.19 4.98
C LYS A 20 -7.31 -1.20 4.85
N ARG A 21 -6.63 -2.12 4.15
CA ARG A 21 -7.11 -3.50 4.00
C ARG A 21 -7.16 -4.26 5.32
N ILE A 22 -6.18 -4.09 6.21
CA ILE A 22 -6.23 -4.67 7.56
C ILE A 22 -7.50 -4.20 8.27
N LEU A 23 -7.76 -2.89 8.32
CA LEU A 23 -8.94 -2.34 8.99
C LEU A 23 -10.26 -2.82 8.35
N GLU A 24 -10.34 -2.84 7.02
CA GLU A 24 -11.51 -3.38 6.30
C GLU A 24 -11.76 -4.84 6.65
N GLU A 25 -10.71 -5.68 6.62
CA GLU A 25 -10.80 -7.07 7.01
C GLU A 25 -11.20 -7.20 8.48
N GLU A 26 -10.68 -6.39 9.40
CA GLU A 26 -11.10 -6.39 10.81
C GLU A 26 -12.60 -6.13 10.99
N ILE A 27 -13.16 -5.18 10.22
CA ILE A 27 -14.59 -4.85 10.24
C ILE A 27 -15.44 -5.99 9.67
N ILE A 28 -15.02 -6.59 8.55
CA ILE A 28 -15.78 -7.61 7.82
C ILE A 28 -15.72 -8.96 8.53
N SER A 29 -14.56 -9.33 9.07
CA SER A 29 -14.25 -10.67 9.58
C SER A 29 -14.70 -10.92 11.02
N ARG A 30 -15.82 -10.34 11.47
CA ARG A 30 -16.35 -10.53 12.83
C ARG A 30 -16.38 -12.03 13.17
N GLY A 31 -15.58 -12.44 14.16
CA GLY A 31 -15.49 -13.83 14.64
C GLY A 31 -14.45 -14.75 13.99
N LYS A 32 -13.70 -14.31 12.96
CA LYS A 32 -12.59 -15.13 12.38
C LYS A 32 -11.29 -15.02 13.17
N ALA A 33 -10.46 -16.08 13.13
CA ALA A 33 -9.15 -16.09 13.77
C ALA A 33 -8.18 -15.12 13.08
N GLY A 34 -7.25 -14.52 13.83
CA GLY A 34 -6.34 -13.49 13.32
C GLY A 34 -5.59 -13.89 12.05
N ILE A 35 -5.10 -15.13 11.97
CA ILE A 35 -4.35 -15.64 10.81
C ILE A 35 -5.20 -15.70 9.53
N GLU A 36 -6.48 -16.09 9.65
CA GLU A 36 -7.40 -16.15 8.50
C GLU A 36 -7.73 -14.75 7.95
N LYS A 37 -7.69 -13.73 8.82
CA LYS A 37 -7.86 -12.33 8.39
C LYS A 37 -6.67 -11.86 7.55
N LEU A 38 -5.46 -12.24 7.97
CA LEU A 38 -4.22 -11.83 7.30
C LEU A 38 -4.06 -12.44 5.90
N GLN A 39 -4.53 -13.67 5.70
CA GLN A 39 -4.53 -14.31 4.37
C GLN A 39 -5.40 -13.56 3.35
N ASN A 40 -6.43 -12.83 3.78
CA ASN A 40 -7.30 -12.05 2.88
C ASN A 40 -6.74 -10.66 2.54
N VAL A 41 -5.78 -10.16 3.33
CA VAL A 41 -5.15 -8.85 3.08
C VAL A 41 -4.28 -8.89 1.83
N LEU A 42 -3.54 -9.99 1.64
CA LEU A 42 -2.63 -10.20 0.52
C LEU A 42 -3.20 -11.24 -0.47
N ASP A 43 -4.34 -10.91 -1.06
CA ASP A 43 -4.98 -11.76 -2.06
C ASP A 43 -4.12 -11.93 -3.34
N LYS A 44 -4.49 -12.89 -4.21
CA LYS A 44 -3.75 -13.19 -5.45
C LYS A 44 -3.61 -12.00 -6.42
N HIS A 45 -4.47 -10.98 -6.33
CA HIS A 45 -4.48 -9.75 -7.12
C HIS A 45 -3.96 -8.54 -6.33
N VAL A 46 -3.30 -8.75 -5.18
CA VAL A 46 -2.82 -7.68 -4.28
C VAL A 46 -2.07 -6.57 -5.02
N TRP A 47 -1.15 -6.92 -5.91
CA TRP A 47 -0.36 -5.95 -6.66
C TRP A 47 -1.20 -5.14 -7.66
N GLU A 48 -2.16 -5.78 -8.33
CA GLU A 48 -3.10 -5.09 -9.24
C GLU A 48 -4.01 -4.12 -8.46
N ASN A 49 -4.43 -4.52 -7.26
CA ASN A 49 -5.27 -3.71 -6.39
C ASN A 49 -4.51 -2.50 -5.83
N ILE A 50 -3.26 -2.69 -5.42
CA ILE A 50 -2.34 -1.62 -5.02
C ILE A 50 -2.12 -0.64 -6.19
N GLU A 51 -1.84 -1.15 -7.38
CA GLU A 51 -1.61 -0.30 -8.55
C GLU A 51 -2.82 0.58 -8.87
N LYS A 52 -4.02 -0.03 -8.89
CA LYS A 52 -5.29 0.70 -9.07
C LYS A 52 -5.50 1.74 -7.98
N PHE A 53 -5.17 1.42 -6.73
CA PHE A 53 -5.26 2.37 -5.62
C PHE A 53 -4.34 3.58 -5.81
N ILE A 54 -3.08 3.36 -6.23
CA ILE A 54 -2.12 4.45 -6.46
C ILE A 54 -2.56 5.31 -7.65
N LYS A 55 -2.98 4.69 -8.75
CA LYS A 55 -3.52 5.39 -9.94
C LYS A 55 -4.79 6.18 -9.59
N ALA A 56 -5.66 5.66 -8.74
CA ALA A 56 -6.84 6.37 -8.26
C ALA A 56 -6.50 7.52 -7.29
N ALA A 57 -5.46 7.37 -6.46
CA ALA A 57 -4.96 8.45 -5.61
C ALA A 57 -4.41 9.62 -6.45
N LYS A 58 -3.75 9.34 -7.58
CA LYS A 58 -3.38 10.35 -8.59
C LYS A 58 -4.59 11.12 -9.13
N ALA A 59 -5.72 10.46 -9.35
CA ALA A 59 -6.92 11.10 -9.89
C ALA A 59 -7.70 11.95 -8.88
N LYS A 60 -7.58 11.68 -7.57
CA LYS A 60 -8.34 12.37 -6.51
C LYS A 60 -7.60 13.54 -5.84
N ASP A 61 -6.27 13.61 -5.95
CA ASP A 61 -5.46 14.59 -5.23
C ASP A 61 -5.14 15.82 -6.09
N ASN A 62 -6.09 16.76 -6.17
CA ASN A 62 -5.94 18.04 -6.87
C ASN A 62 -5.92 19.26 -5.94
N LYS A 63 -5.58 19.13 -4.64
CA LYS A 63 -5.43 20.32 -3.75
C LYS A 63 -4.35 20.26 -2.65
N LEU A 64 -3.86 19.10 -2.21
CA LEU A 64 -2.91 19.05 -1.08
C LEU A 64 -1.46 18.74 -1.46
N ILE A 65 -1.20 18.29 -2.69
CA ILE A 65 0.17 18.05 -3.19
C ILE A 65 0.36 18.80 -4.52
N PRO A 66 0.57 20.13 -4.50
CA PRO A 66 0.36 20.98 -5.68
C PRO A 66 1.32 20.81 -6.86
N ASN A 67 2.23 19.83 -6.88
CA ASN A 67 3.23 19.67 -7.96
C ASN A 67 3.88 18.27 -8.07
N PHE A 68 3.50 17.30 -7.24
CA PHE A 68 4.22 16.02 -7.16
C PHE A 68 3.76 15.04 -8.24
N ILE A 69 2.46 14.88 -8.43
CA ILE A 69 1.94 13.82 -9.32
C ILE A 69 1.82 14.27 -10.79
N GLU A 70 1.78 15.59 -11.04
CA GLU A 70 1.57 16.18 -12.37
C GLU A 70 2.69 15.86 -13.38
N ASN A 71 3.87 15.43 -12.90
CA ASN A 71 5.06 15.22 -13.73
C ASN A 71 5.50 13.76 -13.89
N PHE A 72 4.62 12.80 -13.64
CA PHE A 72 4.92 11.38 -13.86
C PHE A 72 4.19 10.81 -15.07
N THR A 73 4.96 10.43 -16.08
CA THR A 73 4.45 9.64 -17.20
C THR A 73 4.09 8.24 -16.72
N GLU A 74 3.16 7.60 -17.43
CA GLU A 74 2.71 6.23 -17.13
C GLU A 74 3.89 5.26 -17.21
N ASP A 75 4.76 5.39 -18.21
CA ASP A 75 5.97 4.59 -18.39
C ASP A 75 6.93 4.62 -17.19
N VAL A 76 7.16 5.81 -16.60
CA VAL A 76 8.09 5.94 -15.45
C VAL A 76 7.46 5.33 -14.21
N PHE A 77 6.14 5.52 -14.03
CA PHE A 77 5.41 4.86 -12.95
C PHE A 77 5.49 3.34 -13.07
N GLU A 78 5.20 2.77 -14.24
CA GLU A 78 5.24 1.32 -14.46
C GLU A 78 6.62 0.73 -14.19
N LYS A 79 7.68 1.41 -14.65
CA LYS A 79 9.06 0.99 -14.38
C LYS A 79 9.34 0.94 -12.87
N VAL A 80 9.10 2.04 -12.16
CA VAL A 80 9.40 2.12 -10.72
C VAL A 80 8.51 1.18 -9.91
N PHE A 81 7.25 1.04 -10.28
CA PHE A 81 6.32 0.11 -9.63
C PHE A 81 6.77 -1.34 -9.80
N THR A 82 7.23 -1.71 -11.00
CA THR A 82 7.80 -3.04 -11.28
C THR A 82 9.08 -3.29 -10.48
N GLU A 83 9.96 -2.29 -10.38
CA GLU A 83 11.16 -2.39 -9.53
C GLU A 83 10.79 -2.63 -8.06
N ILE A 84 9.84 -1.87 -7.52
CA ILE A 84 9.37 -2.05 -6.12
C ILE A 84 8.75 -3.43 -5.93
N LYS A 85 7.94 -3.89 -6.88
CA LYS A 85 7.34 -5.22 -6.83
C LYS A 85 8.38 -6.34 -6.77
N GLY A 86 9.54 -6.16 -7.41
CA GLY A 86 10.66 -7.10 -7.35
C GLY A 86 11.48 -7.04 -6.06
N MET A 87 11.40 -5.93 -5.31
CA MET A 87 12.21 -5.69 -4.10
C MET A 87 11.44 -5.88 -2.79
N LEU A 88 10.14 -5.61 -2.79
CA LEU A 88 9.34 -5.52 -1.57
C LEU A 88 8.61 -6.83 -1.28
N ASP A 89 8.88 -7.42 -0.11
CA ASP A 89 8.07 -8.51 0.42
C ASP A 89 6.86 -7.94 1.18
N LEU A 90 5.66 -8.15 0.63
CA LEU A 90 4.42 -7.68 1.24
C LEU A 90 4.07 -8.43 2.54
N ASN A 91 4.53 -9.68 2.72
CA ASN A 91 4.32 -10.41 3.97
C ASN A 91 5.14 -9.80 5.10
N GLU A 92 6.42 -9.51 4.84
CA GLU A 92 7.28 -8.83 5.82
C GLU A 92 6.73 -7.45 6.18
N LEU A 93 6.25 -6.69 5.19
CA LEU A 93 5.64 -5.39 5.41
C LEU A 93 4.35 -5.50 6.26
N LEU A 94 3.47 -6.44 5.93
CA LEU A 94 2.26 -6.71 6.70
C LEU A 94 2.60 -7.08 8.15
N GLU A 95 3.55 -7.99 8.36
CA GLU A 95 4.00 -8.36 9.69
C GLU A 95 4.57 -7.17 10.47
N SER A 96 5.35 -6.31 9.82
CA SER A 96 5.90 -5.10 10.44
C SER A 96 4.78 -4.16 10.91
N ILE A 97 3.79 -3.91 10.05
CA ILE A 97 2.62 -3.07 10.36
C ILE A 97 1.87 -3.62 11.57
N LEU A 98 1.61 -4.93 11.61
CA LEU A 98 0.90 -5.56 12.73
C LEU A 98 1.70 -5.52 14.03
N LYS A 99 3.03 -5.69 13.96
CA LYS A 99 3.92 -5.57 15.12
C LYS A 99 3.89 -4.15 15.68
N GLU A 100 3.85 -3.12 14.81
CA GLU A 100 3.70 -1.73 15.22
C GLU A 100 2.34 -1.45 15.87
N GLU A 101 1.24 -1.92 15.27
CA GLU A 101 -0.11 -1.73 15.79
C GLU A 101 -0.31 -2.38 17.16
N LYS A 102 0.23 -3.59 17.36
CA LYS A 102 0.25 -4.25 18.68
C LYS A 102 1.00 -3.43 19.73
N LYS A 103 2.17 -2.88 19.38
CA LYS A 103 2.95 -2.02 20.29
C LYS A 103 2.22 -0.74 20.65
N ALA A 104 1.50 -0.15 19.69
CA ALA A 104 0.72 1.07 19.91
C ALA A 104 -0.44 0.85 20.90
N ILE A 105 -1.02 -0.36 20.93
CA ILE A 105 -2.17 -0.69 21.77
C ILE A 105 -1.78 -1.05 23.23
N LYS A 106 -0.50 -1.34 23.52
CA LYS A 106 0.01 -1.73 24.86
C LYS A 106 -0.90 -2.72 25.62
N ILE A 107 -0.82 -3.99 25.22
CA ILE A 107 -0.93 -5.14 26.13
C ILE A 107 0.47 -5.75 26.24
#